data_AF-A0A2V9WPB1-F1
#
_entry.id   AF-A0A2V9WPB1-F1
#
_cell.length_a   1.000
_cell.length_b   1.000
_cell.length_c   1.000
_cell.angle_alpha   90.00
_cell.angle_beta   90.00
_cell.angle_gamma   90.00
#
_symmetry.space_group_name_H-M   'P 1'
#
loop_
_entity.id
_entity.type
_entity.pdbx_description
1 polymer ?
#
loop_
_entity_poly.entity_id
_entity_poly.type
_entity_poly.pdbx_seq_one_letter_code
_entity_poly.pdbx_strand_id
1 'polypeptide(L)'
;MKVVNRAEGWIGYRLNILGIRVWENDCQLVAKIGGDRWETIGPRRTLPVHIPQTVEELKAAAADSLRTTAYQYVTVQKEADLVEVLCQQKDFEVALRDKVDKFVE
;
A
#
# COMPACT_ATOMS: atom_id res chain seq x y z
N MET A 1 -8.60 -2.16 1.83
CA MET A 1 -8.47 -2.83 3.13
C MET A 1 -7.04 -2.76 3.61
N LYS A 2 -6.84 -2.24 4.83
CA LYS A 2 -5.55 -2.27 5.53
C LYS A 2 -5.42 -3.60 6.29
N VAL A 3 -4.26 -4.23 6.26
CA VAL A 3 -3.94 -5.48 6.96
C VAL A 3 -2.61 -5.30 7.66
N VAL A 4 -2.57 -5.48 8.97
CA VAL A 4 -1.33 -5.33 9.75
C VAL A 4 -0.81 -6.72 10.12
N ASN A 5 0.45 -7.00 9.79
CA ASN A 5 1.17 -8.18 10.28
C ASN A 5 2.34 -7.72 11.15
N ARG A 6 2.12 -7.72 12.47
CA ARG A 6 3.13 -7.32 13.45
C ARG A 6 4.25 -8.33 13.60
N ALA A 7 3.98 -9.62 13.38
CA ALA A 7 4.97 -10.68 13.52
C ALA A 7 6.04 -10.59 12.42
N GLU A 8 5.64 -10.22 11.21
CA GLU A 8 6.54 -10.05 10.06
C GLU A 8 6.87 -8.58 9.74
N GLY A 9 6.42 -7.64 10.58
CA GLY A 9 6.76 -6.21 10.48
C GLY A 9 6.28 -5.53 9.19
N TRP A 10 5.07 -5.85 8.70
CA TRP A 10 4.53 -5.21 7.49
C TRP A 10 3.07 -4.79 7.59
N ILE A 11 2.70 -3.80 6.77
CA ILE A 11 1.34 -3.32 6.56
C ILE A 11 0.96 -3.56 5.09
N GLY A 12 -0.17 -4.20 4.85
CA GLY A 12 -0.73 -4.46 3.52
C GLY A 12 -1.92 -3.56 3.23
N TYR A 13 -1.86 -2.83 2.14
CA TYR A 13 -2.93 -1.98 1.61
C TYR A 13 -3.49 -2.63 0.34
N ARG A 14 -4.62 -3.33 0.49
CA ARG A 14 -5.16 -4.23 -0.52
C ARG A 14 -6.44 -3.67 -1.16
N LEU A 15 -6.45 -3.63 -2.49
CA LEU A 15 -7.66 -3.55 -3.33
C LEU A 15 -8.21 -4.97 -3.55
N ASN A 16 -9.06 -5.16 -4.55
CA ASN A 16 -9.66 -6.46 -4.87
C ASN A 16 -8.62 -7.49 -5.35
N ILE A 17 -7.70 -7.08 -6.25
CA ILE A 17 -6.72 -7.99 -6.88
C ILE A 17 -5.28 -7.57 -6.60
N LEU A 18 -5.02 -6.26 -6.55
CA LEU A 18 -3.70 -5.68 -6.31
C LEU A 18 -3.63 -5.01 -4.95
N GLY A 19 -2.43 -4.79 -4.47
CA GLY A 19 -2.17 -4.03 -3.26
C GLY A 19 -0.71 -3.66 -3.13
N ILE A 20 -0.40 -3.03 -2.01
CA ILE A 20 0.96 -2.64 -1.64
C ILE A 20 1.24 -3.20 -0.26
N ARG A 21 2.37 -3.88 -0.11
CA ARG A 21 2.93 -4.21 1.20
C ARG A 21 4.03 -3.21 1.52
N VAL A 22 4.02 -2.72 2.74
CA VAL A 22 4.95 -1.72 3.24
C VAL A 22 5.63 -2.27 4.50
N TRP A 23 6.95 -2.20 4.49
CA TRP A 23 7.84 -2.38 5.65
C TRP A 23 8.38 -1.01 6.04
N GLU A 24 9.16 -0.95 7.12
CA GLU A 24 9.71 0.31 7.66
C GLU A 24 10.42 1.18 6.60
N ASN A 25 11.20 0.55 5.72
CA ASN A 25 12.08 1.26 4.78
C ASN A 25 11.79 0.95 3.30
N ASP A 26 10.91 -0.01 3.02
CA ASP A 26 10.62 -0.44 1.65
C ASP A 26 9.14 -0.79 1.45
N CYS A 27 8.73 -0.81 0.20
CA CYS A 27 7.41 -1.27 -0.20
C CYS A 27 7.48 -2.11 -1.47
N GLN A 28 6.44 -2.90 -1.70
CA GLN A 28 6.35 -3.79 -2.85
C GLN A 28 4.90 -4.01 -3.25
N LEU A 29 4.68 -4.20 -4.54
CA LEU A 29 3.38 -4.64 -5.04
C LEU A 29 3.06 -6.05 -4.52
N VAL A 30 1.79 -6.28 -4.23
CA VAL A 30 1.24 -7.59 -3.96
C VAL A 30 0.03 -7.86 -4.84
N ALA A 31 -0.19 -9.13 -5.17
CA ALA A 31 -1.36 -9.58 -5.90
C ALA A 31 -2.04 -10.75 -5.19
N LYS A 32 -3.36 -10.84 -5.37
CA LYS A 32 -4.17 -11.99 -4.94
C LYS A 32 -3.97 -13.14 -5.92
N ILE A 33 -3.42 -14.26 -5.47
CA ILE A 33 -3.15 -15.46 -6.27
C ILE A 33 -3.89 -16.66 -5.68
N GLY A 34 -4.95 -17.12 -6.35
CA GLY A 34 -5.70 -18.32 -5.97
C GLY A 34 -6.38 -18.24 -4.59
N GLY A 35 -7.68 -17.94 -4.56
CA GLY A 35 -8.39 -17.70 -3.30
C GLY A 35 -7.81 -16.48 -2.56
N ASP A 36 -7.65 -16.55 -1.24
CA ASP A 36 -7.25 -15.40 -0.41
C ASP A 36 -5.74 -15.27 -0.14
N ARG A 37 -4.90 -15.96 -0.92
CA ARG A 37 -3.45 -15.84 -0.79
C ARG A 37 -2.95 -14.57 -1.49
N TRP A 38 -2.10 -13.81 -0.79
CA TRP A 38 -1.50 -12.57 -1.28
C TRP A 38 0.02 -12.70 -1.35
N GLU A 39 0.58 -12.54 -2.55
CA GLU A 39 2.01 -12.71 -2.82
C GLU A 39 2.63 -11.42 -3.35
N THR A 40 3.90 -11.20 -3.06
CA THR A 40 4.67 -10.07 -3.57
C THR A 40 5.00 -10.26 -5.05
N ILE A 41 4.87 -9.20 -5.85
CA ILE A 41 5.19 -9.20 -7.27
C ILE A 41 6.13 -8.04 -7.62
N GLY A 42 7.03 -8.27 -8.56
CA GLY A 42 8.02 -7.27 -8.99
C GLY A 42 9.08 -6.98 -7.91
N PRO A 43 9.94 -5.96 -8.14
CA PRO A 43 11.01 -5.60 -7.20
C PRO A 43 10.47 -4.81 -6.00
N ARG A 44 11.20 -4.88 -4.87
CA ARG A 44 11.03 -3.93 -3.76
C ARG A 44 11.47 -2.53 -4.19
N ARG A 45 10.86 -1.52 -3.57
CA ARG A 45 11.23 -0.11 -3.74
C ARG A 45 11.48 0.50 -2.38
N THR A 46 12.56 1.26 -2.27
CA THR A 46 12.87 2.03 -1.07
C THR A 46 11.87 3.17 -0.92
N LEU A 47 11.47 3.43 0.31
CA LEU A 47 10.73 4.63 0.67
C LEU A 47 11.68 5.85 0.68
N PRO A 48 11.18 7.09 0.49
CA PRO A 48 9.78 7.45 0.25
C PRO A 48 9.33 7.18 -1.20
N VAL A 49 8.04 6.93 -1.38
CA VAL A 49 7.39 6.82 -2.70
C VAL A 49 6.29 7.88 -2.83
N HIS A 50 6.46 8.79 -3.79
CA HIS A 50 5.44 9.81 -4.10
C HIS A 50 4.22 9.21 -4.79
N ILE A 51 3.05 9.34 -4.16
CA ILE A 51 1.77 8.96 -4.77
C ILE A 51 1.28 10.12 -5.64
N PRO A 52 0.95 9.89 -6.92
CA PRO A 52 0.36 10.91 -7.77
C PRO A 52 -0.87 11.56 -7.11
N GLN A 53 -1.00 12.88 -7.17
CA GLN A 53 -2.18 13.59 -6.63
C GLN A 53 -3.04 14.25 -7.72
N THR A 54 -2.48 14.43 -8.92
CA THR A 54 -3.16 15.04 -10.07
C THR A 54 -3.27 14.07 -11.24
N VAL A 55 -4.14 14.38 -12.20
CA VAL A 55 -4.28 13.58 -13.42
C VAL A 55 -2.97 13.59 -14.23
N GLU A 56 -2.26 14.72 -14.22
CA GLU A 56 -0.99 14.91 -14.92
C GLU A 56 0.12 14.05 -14.29
N GLU A 57 0.22 14.05 -12.96
CA GLU A 57 1.16 13.17 -12.24
C GLU A 57 0.83 11.70 -12.44
N LEU A 58 -0.46 11.35 -12.49
CA LEU A 58 -0.88 9.98 -12.73
C LEU A 58 -0.51 9.52 -14.14
N LYS A 59 -0.70 10.38 -15.16
CA LYS A 59 -0.27 10.10 -16.53
C LYS A 59 1.25 9.88 -16.60
N ALA A 60 2.02 10.72 -15.91
CA ALA A 60 3.48 10.55 -15.84
C ALA A 60 3.89 9.26 -15.11
N ALA A 61 3.08 8.78 -14.16
CA ALA A 61 3.30 7.55 -13.42
C ALA A 61 2.62 6.32 -14.05
N ALA A 62 2.02 6.42 -15.23
CA ALA A 62 1.18 5.36 -15.79
C ALA A 62 1.90 4.02 -15.99
N ALA A 63 3.21 4.06 -16.28
CA ALA A 63 4.05 2.86 -16.40
C ALA A 63 4.49 2.28 -15.05
N ASP A 64 4.25 2.99 -13.95
CA ASP A 64 4.63 2.61 -12.60
C ASP A 64 3.43 1.96 -11.89
N SER A 65 3.36 0.63 -11.98
CA SER A 65 2.26 -0.16 -11.40
C SER A 65 2.12 0.06 -9.89
N LEU A 66 3.21 0.36 -9.17
CA LEU A 66 3.16 0.59 -7.73
C LEU A 66 2.47 1.93 -7.44
N ARG A 67 2.90 3.00 -8.12
CA ARG A 67 2.32 4.34 -7.93
C ARG A 67 0.87 4.42 -8.39
N THR A 68 0.52 3.75 -9.49
CA THR A 68 -0.87 3.68 -9.97
C THR A 68 -1.76 2.88 -9.01
N THR A 69 -1.28 1.78 -8.44
CA THR A 69 -1.99 1.02 -7.40
C THR A 69 -2.18 1.85 -6.13
N ALA A 70 -1.16 2.61 -5.71
CA ALA A 70 -1.25 3.49 -4.56
C ALA A 70 -2.33 4.57 -4.76
N TYR A 71 -2.35 5.20 -5.94
CA TYR A 71 -3.38 6.16 -6.34
C TYR A 71 -4.79 5.56 -6.30
N GLN A 72 -4.97 4.37 -6.88
CA GLN A 72 -6.26 3.66 -6.84
C GLN A 72 -6.70 3.34 -5.41
N TYR A 73 -5.77 2.95 -4.53
CA TYR A 73 -6.09 2.68 -3.14
C TYR A 73 -6.59 3.93 -2.42
N VAL A 74 -5.89 5.07 -2.52
CA VAL A 74 -6.27 6.30 -1.81
C VAL A 74 -7.57 6.91 -2.34
N THR A 75 -7.86 6.73 -3.63
CA THR A 75 -9.14 7.17 -4.22
C THR A 75 -10.33 6.35 -3.76
N VAL A 76 -10.14 5.04 -3.52
CA VAL A 76 -11.17 4.15 -2.98
C VAL A 76 -11.30 4.28 -1.45
N GLN A 77 -10.19 4.50 -0.75
CA GLN A 77 -10.10 4.53 0.72
C GLN A 77 -9.67 5.92 1.18
N LYS A 78 -10.63 6.86 1.22
CA LYS A 78 -10.37 8.30 1.45
C LYS A 78 -9.73 8.64 2.81
N GLU A 79 -9.86 7.78 3.80
CA GLU A 79 -9.33 7.99 5.16
C GLU A 79 -8.09 7.15 5.46
N ALA A 80 -7.51 6.50 4.45
CA ALA A 80 -6.37 5.62 4.67
C ALA A 80 -5.04 6.37 4.79
N ASP A 81 -4.22 5.94 5.74
CA ASP A 81 -2.88 6.48 6.02
C ASP A 81 -1.80 6.07 5.01
N LEU A 82 -2.17 5.43 3.89
CA LEU A 82 -1.20 4.93 2.91
C LEU A 82 -0.26 6.04 2.40
N VAL A 83 -0.79 7.24 2.15
CA VAL A 83 0.00 8.40 1.70
C VAL A 83 1.06 8.73 2.73
N GLU A 84 0.66 8.86 3.99
CA GLU A 84 1.54 9.27 5.07
C GLU A 84 2.64 8.22 5.31
N VAL A 85 2.31 6.93 5.20
CA VAL A 85 3.26 5.83 5.39
C VAL A 85 4.23 5.72 4.20
N LEU A 86 3.75 5.76 2.95
CA LEU A 86 4.63 5.67 1.77
C LEU A 86 5.55 6.88 1.63
N CYS A 87 5.10 8.06 2.06
CA CYS A 87 5.91 9.28 2.02
C CYS A 87 6.80 9.44 3.28
N GLN A 88 6.82 8.47 4.20
CA GLN A 88 7.52 8.55 5.50
C GLN A 88 7.16 9.80 6.33
N GLN A 89 5.93 10.27 6.21
CA GLN A 89 5.38 11.38 6.99
C GLN A 89 4.78 10.90 8.31
N LYS A 90 4.43 9.62 8.39
CA LYS A 90 3.98 8.95 9.59
C LYS A 90 4.99 7.89 10.01
N ASP A 91 5.27 7.85 11.30
CA ASP A 91 6.11 6.82 11.91
C ASP A 91 5.53 5.42 11.63
N PHE A 92 6.37 4.52 11.13
CA PHE A 92 5.93 3.19 10.70
C PHE A 92 5.42 2.35 11.88
N GLU A 93 6.06 2.44 13.04
CA GLU A 93 5.65 1.73 14.26
C GLU A 93 4.28 2.19 14.75
N VAL A 94 3.98 3.48 14.64
CA VAL A 94 2.63 4.01 14.88
C VAL A 94 1.64 3.42 13.88
N ALA A 95 1.94 3.46 12.58
CA ALA A 95 1.05 2.92 11.54
C ALA A 95 0.79 1.41 11.68
N LEU A 96 1.76 0.65 12.19
CA LEU A 96 1.68 -0.78 12.49
C LEU A 96 0.81 -1.08 13.73
N ARG A 97 0.53 -0.07 14.57
CA ARG A 97 -0.29 -0.19 15.78
C ARG A 97 -1.73 0.24 15.59
N ASP A 98 -2.03 0.96 14.51
CA ASP A 98 -3.37 1.45 14.20
C ASP A 98 -4.44 0.35 14.12
N LYS A 99 -5.68 0.75 14.37
CA LYS A 99 -6.85 -0.12 14.20
C LYS A 99 -6.94 -0.58 12.74
N VAL A 100 -7.19 -1.87 12.58
CA VAL A 100 -7.40 -2.50 11.28
C VAL A 100 -8.86 -2.31 10.89
N ASP A 101 -9.12 -1.83 9.68
CA ASP A 101 -10.46 -1.88 9.08
C ASP A 101 -10.77 -3.34 8.73
N LYS A 102 -11.25 -4.11 9.71
CA LYS A 102 -11.79 -5.45 9.47
C LYS A 102 -13.24 -5.32 9.01
N PHE A 103 -13.55 -5.82 7.82
CA PHE A 103 -14.82 -6.52 7.63
C PHE A 103 -14.57 -7.98 7.99
N VAL A 104 -15.36 -8.46 8.95
CA VAL A 104 -15.44 -9.87 9.33
C VAL A 104 -16.18 -10.59 8.21
N GLU A 105 -15.61 -11.69 7.72
CA GLU A 105 -16.38 -12.85 7.24
C GLU A 105 -15.97 -14.06 8.08
#